data_AF-H9ZZE3-F1
#
_entry.id   AF-H9ZZE3-F1
#
_cell.length_a   1.000
_cell.length_b   1.000
_cell.length_c   1.000
_cell.angle_alpha   90.00
_cell.angle_beta   90.00
_cell.angle_gamma   90.00
#
_symmetry.space_group_name_H-M   'P 1'
#
loop_
_entity.id
_entity.type
_entity.pdbx_description
1 polymer ?
#
loop_
_entity_poly.entity_id
_entity_poly.type
_entity_poly.pdbx_seq_one_letter_code
_entity_poly.pdbx_strand_id
1 'polypeptide(L)'
;MEELEGRKLLDPFAGFGSIPLEGMRFGSNATAVELLPTAYVFLKGDVGISGSEAKQLEIEDIVRSFNDSRQLNNSIEYKLPS
;
A
#
# COMPACT_ATOMS: atom_id res chain seq x y z
N MET A 1 -11.34 20.43 -16.25
CA MET A 1 -10.72 19.61 -15.18
C MET A 1 -11.75 18.63 -14.58
N GLU A 2 -12.70 18.14 -15.39
CA GLU A 2 -13.90 17.39 -14.94
C GLU A 2 -13.87 15.91 -15.40
N GLU A 3 -12.81 15.48 -16.10
CA GLU A 3 -12.81 14.23 -16.85
C GLU A 3 -12.63 12.96 -15.99
N LEU A 4 -12.07 13.10 -14.79
CA LEU A 4 -11.70 11.97 -13.92
C LEU A 4 -12.65 11.78 -12.73
N GLU A 5 -13.47 12.78 -12.40
CA GLU A 5 -14.39 12.70 -11.25
C GLU A 5 -15.41 11.58 -11.45
N GLY A 6 -15.51 10.67 -10.48
CA GLY A 6 -16.39 9.50 -10.54
C GLY A 6 -15.96 8.40 -11.51
N ARG A 7 -14.82 8.55 -12.22
CA ARG A 7 -14.27 7.49 -13.09
C ARG A 7 -13.51 6.45 -12.29
N LYS A 8 -13.40 5.24 -12.84
CA LYS A 8 -12.49 4.19 -12.34
C LYS A 8 -11.15 4.31 -13.06
N LEU A 9 -10.07 4.40 -12.30
CA LEU A 9 -8.70 4.48 -12.81
C LEU A 9 -7.95 3.20 -12.42
N LEU A 10 -7.36 2.51 -13.38
CA LEU A 10 -6.46 1.38 -13.11
C LEU A 10 -5.05 1.81 -13.48
N ASP A 11 -4.16 1.80 -12.50
CA ASP A 11 -2.73 1.94 -12.72
C ASP A 11 -2.05 0.58 -12.49
N PRO A 12 -1.66 -0.14 -13.56
CA PRO A 12 -1.05 -1.46 -13.45
C PRO A 12 0.43 -1.44 -13.03
N PHE A 13 1.07 -0.25 -12.98
CA PHE A 13 2.47 -0.07 -12.63
C PHE A 13 2.61 1.13 -11.69
N ALA A 14 1.90 1.04 -10.56
CA ALA A 14 1.72 2.18 -9.68
C ALA A 14 3.01 2.65 -9.02
N GLY A 15 4.03 1.80 -8.91
CA GLY A 15 5.25 2.12 -8.18
C GLY A 15 4.91 2.61 -6.77
N PHE A 16 5.32 3.83 -6.42
CA PHE A 16 5.01 4.44 -5.11
C PHE A 16 3.68 5.20 -5.07
N GLY A 17 2.88 5.19 -6.15
CA GLY A 17 1.49 5.64 -6.13
C GLY A 17 1.21 7.04 -6.66
N SER A 18 2.15 7.65 -7.39
CA SER A 18 1.97 9.01 -7.92
C SER A 18 0.67 9.21 -8.72
N ILE A 19 0.40 8.33 -9.69
CA ILE A 19 -0.80 8.38 -10.55
C ILE A 19 -2.09 8.06 -9.78
N PRO A 20 -2.20 6.95 -9.01
CA PRO A 20 -3.43 6.65 -8.29
C PRO A 20 -3.74 7.68 -7.19
N LEU A 21 -2.74 8.21 -6.48
CA LEU A 21 -2.95 9.26 -5.48
C LEU A 21 -3.43 10.56 -6.12
N GLU A 22 -2.86 10.94 -7.26
CA GLU A 22 -3.30 12.12 -8.00
C GLU A 22 -4.71 11.92 -8.60
N GLY A 23 -4.99 10.73 -9.11
CA GLY A 23 -6.33 10.34 -9.56
C GLY A 23 -7.36 10.44 -8.44
N MET A 24 -7.03 10.00 -7.22
CA MET A 24 -7.91 10.14 -6.06
C MET A 24 -8.14 11.60 -5.68
N ARG A 25 -7.11 12.46 -5.77
CA ARG A 25 -7.26 13.92 -5.55
C ARG A 25 -8.23 14.56 -6.55
N PHE A 26 -8.29 14.04 -7.77
CA PHE A 26 -9.26 14.45 -8.80
C PHE A 26 -10.60 13.71 -8.73
N GLY A 27 -10.89 12.97 -7.65
CA GLY A 27 -12.19 12.35 -7.42
C GLY A 27 -12.43 11.05 -8.19
N SER A 28 -11.39 10.42 -8.74
CA SER A 28 -11.49 9.10 -9.35
C SER A 28 -11.35 7.98 -8.31
N ASN A 29 -12.01 6.85 -8.56
CA ASN A 29 -11.82 5.62 -7.81
C ASN A 29 -10.65 4.84 -8.42
N ALA A 30 -9.46 4.99 -7.83
CA ALA A 30 -8.23 4.43 -8.35
C ALA A 30 -7.93 3.03 -7.78
N THR A 31 -7.45 2.12 -8.63
CA THR A 31 -6.88 0.83 -8.27
C THR A 31 -5.43 0.81 -8.73
N ALA A 32 -4.52 0.59 -7.78
CA ALA A 32 -3.09 0.48 -8.01
C ALA A 32 -2.67 -0.99 -8.01
N VAL A 33 -1.83 -1.39 -8.95
CA VAL A 33 -1.17 -2.70 -8.96
C VAL A 33 0.33 -2.49 -9.04
N GLU A 34 1.07 -3.27 -8.26
CA GLU A 34 2.52 -3.27 -8.26
C GLU A 34 3.00 -4.65 -7.81
N LEU A 35 4.00 -5.19 -8.50
CA LEU A 35 4.58 -6.50 -8.20
C LEU A 35 5.76 -6.39 -7.25
N LEU A 36 6.46 -5.26 -7.22
CA LEU A 36 7.58 -5.02 -6.34
C LEU A 36 7.09 -4.96 -4.88
N PRO A 37 7.50 -5.91 -4.01
CA PRO A 37 7.06 -5.96 -2.61
C PRO A 37 7.30 -4.66 -1.85
N THR A 38 8.44 -4.01 -2.12
CA THR A 38 8.81 -2.75 -1.50
C THR A 38 7.82 -1.65 -1.85
N ALA A 39 7.45 -1.51 -3.11
CA ALA A 39 6.53 -0.47 -3.57
C ALA A 39 5.09 -0.76 -3.11
N TYR A 40 4.68 -2.04 -3.07
CA TYR A 40 3.40 -2.47 -2.49
C TYR A 40 3.25 -2.02 -1.03
N VAL A 41 4.31 -2.17 -0.23
CA VAL A 41 4.33 -1.68 1.16
C VAL A 41 4.03 -0.17 1.18
N PHE A 42 4.76 0.65 0.43
CA PHE A 42 4.51 2.09 0.39
C PHE A 42 3.08 2.45 -0.08
N LEU A 43 2.54 1.72 -1.06
CA LEU A 43 1.17 1.93 -1.55
C LEU A 43 0.09 1.59 -0.53
N LYS A 44 0.33 0.59 0.33
CA LYS A 44 -0.64 0.17 1.35
C LYS A 44 -0.73 1.16 2.53
N GLY A 45 0.33 1.94 2.76
CA GLY A 45 0.34 3.03 3.73
C GLY A 45 -0.08 2.60 5.14
N ASP A 46 -0.92 3.40 5.80
CA ASP A 46 -1.34 3.16 7.18
C ASP A 46 -2.27 1.95 7.38
N VAL A 47 -2.78 1.33 6.29
CA VAL A 47 -3.61 0.11 6.37
C VAL A 47 -2.80 -1.06 6.94
N GLY A 48 -1.48 -0.97 6.90
CA GLY A 48 -0.58 -1.99 7.40
C GLY A 48 -0.57 -3.24 6.54
N ILE A 49 0.39 -4.12 6.79
CA ILE A 49 0.46 -5.42 6.10
C ILE A 49 0.26 -6.56 7.09
N SER A 50 -0.40 -7.64 6.68
CA SER A 50 -0.57 -8.79 7.57
C SER A 50 0.69 -9.66 7.65
N GLY A 51 0.82 -10.47 8.71
CA GLY A 51 1.84 -11.52 8.84
C GLY A 51 1.93 -12.47 7.64
N SER A 52 0.79 -12.93 7.14
CA SER A 52 0.73 -13.80 5.96
C SER A 52 1.13 -13.09 4.68
N GLU A 53 0.78 -11.81 4.51
CA GLU A 53 1.18 -11.04 3.33
C GLU A 53 2.67 -10.73 3.36
N ALA A 54 3.21 -10.34 4.51
CA ALA A 54 4.64 -10.12 4.68
C ALA A 54 5.45 -11.38 4.30
N LYS A 55 4.94 -12.56 4.65
CA LYS A 55 5.51 -13.86 4.27
C LYS A 55 5.45 -14.12 2.77
N GLN A 56 4.30 -13.91 2.15
CA GLN A 56 4.11 -14.12 0.71
C GLN A 56 4.99 -13.20 -0.14
N LEU A 57 5.22 -11.99 0.38
CA LEU A 57 6.04 -10.96 -0.24
C LEU A 57 7.53 -11.10 0.10
N GLU A 58 7.91 -12.05 0.97
CA GLU A 58 9.29 -12.28 1.44
C GLU A 58 9.96 -11.03 2.06
N ILE A 59 9.17 -10.19 2.73
CA ILE A 59 9.61 -8.91 3.34
C ILE A 59 9.46 -8.88 4.86
N GLU A 60 9.29 -10.03 5.50
CA GLU A 60 9.06 -10.15 6.95
C GLU A 60 10.14 -9.43 7.78
N ASP A 61 11.41 -9.57 7.39
CA ASP A 61 12.55 -8.97 8.09
C ASP A 61 12.56 -7.43 7.96
N ILE A 62 12.20 -6.92 6.79
CA ILE A 62 12.09 -5.48 6.53
C ILE A 62 10.96 -4.90 7.38
N VAL A 63 9.83 -5.59 7.41
CA VAL A 63 8.63 -5.10 8.08
C VAL A 63 8.81 -5.14 9.61
N ARG A 64 9.56 -6.14 10.10
CA ARG A 64 10.02 -6.21 11.49
C ARG A 64 10.99 -5.09 11.85
N SER A 65 11.90 -4.71 10.95
CA SER A 65 12.87 -3.65 11.22
C SER A 65 12.25 -2.25 11.31
N PHE A 66 11.09 -2.05 10.68
CA PHE A 66 10.34 -0.79 10.75
C PHE A 66 9.32 -0.70 11.90
N ASN A 67 8.94 -1.83 12.52
CA ASN A 67 8.00 -1.84 13.64
C ASN A 67 8.74 -1.93 14.98
N ASP A 68 8.96 -0.76 15.61
CA ASP A 68 9.44 -0.69 16.99
C ASP A 68 8.38 -1.28 17.96
N SER A 69 8.51 -2.58 18.23
CA SER A 69 8.07 -3.26 19.46
C SER A 69 6.61 -3.11 19.94
N ARG A 70 5.67 -2.54 19.16
CA ARG A 70 4.31 -2.26 19.64
C ARG A 70 3.22 -3.09 18.95
N GLN A 71 2.80 -4.08 19.73
CA GLN A 71 1.49 -4.76 19.75
C GLN A 71 1.17 -5.75 18.64
N LEU A 72 1.72 -6.94 18.89
CA LEU A 72 1.20 -8.24 18.48
C LEU A 72 -0.15 -8.50 19.17
N ASN A 73 -1.28 -8.22 18.52
CA ASN A 73 -2.59 -8.68 18.97
C ASN A 73 -3.21 -9.56 17.89
N ASN A 74 -3.12 -10.89 18.06
CA ASN A 74 -3.87 -12.04 17.47
C ASN A 74 -4.40 -12.00 16.00
N SER A 75 -4.03 -10.99 15.24
CA SER A 75 -4.24 -10.72 13.82
C SER A 75 -3.10 -9.77 13.47
N ILE A 76 -1.98 -10.34 13.05
CA ILE A 76 -0.68 -9.68 12.92
C ILE A 76 -0.79 -8.64 11.80
N GLU A 77 -1.09 -7.38 12.14
CA GLU A 77 -0.98 -6.23 11.23
C GLU A 77 0.26 -5.42 11.61
N TYR A 78 1.11 -5.14 10.64
CA TYR A 78 2.32 -4.36 10.77
C TYR A 78 2.04 -2.92 10.36
N LYS A 79 2.36 -1.96 11.23
CA LYS A 79 2.28 -0.54 10.88
C LYS A 79 3.46 -0.21 9.96
N LEU A 80 3.19 0.53 8.88
CA LEU A 80 4.23 0.95 7.96
C LEU A 80 4.81 2.31 8.41
N PRO A 81 6.11 2.54 8.16
CA PRO A 81 6.73 3.83 8.48
C PRO A 81 6.08 4.92 7.63
N SER A 82 5.60 5.97 8.29
CA SER A 82 5.07 7.19 7.69
C SER A 82 6.17 8.09 7.15
#